data_AF-Q467Y1-F1
#
_entry.id   AF-Q467Y1-F1
#
_cell.length_a   1.000
_cell.length_b   1.000
_cell.length_c   1.000
_cell.angle_alpha   90.00
_cell.angle_beta   90.00
_cell.angle_gamma   90.00
#
_symmetry.space_group_name_H-M   'P 1'
#
loop_
_entity.id
_entity.type
_entity.pdbx_description
1 polymer ?
#
loop_
_entity_poly.entity_id
_entity_poly.type
_entity_poly.pdbx_seq_one_letter_code
_entity_poly.pdbx_strand_id
1 'polypeptide(L)'
;MLFKIKGNFSYLKVQSVPKQELPYRKLANGVANQTVFEFENVSCTLVGFRTSDYVTGINVPGYHLHFINEKRSTDEHVLEFELENGTTALDSTPSFFMEFPKSYSFTKVELGQDLKIEMETVEK
;
A
#
# COMPACT_ATOMS: atom_id res chain seq x y z
N MET A 1 -1.60 -12.27 6.85
CA MET A 1 -1.70 -11.73 8.22
C MET A 1 -2.11 -10.26 8.13
N LEU A 2 -3.14 -9.83 8.87
CA LEU A 2 -3.51 -8.41 8.96
C LEU A 2 -2.79 -7.75 10.14
N PHE A 3 -2.49 -6.47 9.96
CA PHE A 3 -1.88 -5.61 10.96
C PHE A 3 -2.76 -4.39 11.19
N LYS A 4 -2.90 -4.02 12.46
CA LYS A 4 -3.37 -2.70 12.87
C LYS A 4 -2.45 -2.19 13.97
N ILE A 5 -1.76 -1.09 13.72
CA ILE A 5 -0.82 -0.46 14.65
C ILE A 5 -1.41 0.90 15.00
N LYS A 6 -1.74 1.13 16.26
CA LYS A 6 -2.19 2.45 16.74
C LYS A 6 -1.16 2.99 17.72
N GLY A 7 -0.66 4.20 17.50
CA GLY A 7 0.38 4.76 18.36
C GLY A 7 0.88 6.13 17.94
N ASN A 8 1.98 6.51 18.59
CA ASN A 8 2.76 7.71 18.33
C ASN A 8 4.03 7.33 17.57
N PHE A 9 4.27 8.04 16.47
CA PHE A 9 5.38 7.79 15.57
C PHE A 9 6.32 8.99 15.59
N SER A 10 7.60 8.78 15.89
CA SER A 10 8.61 9.83 15.82
C SER A 10 8.82 10.30 14.39
N TYR A 11 8.75 9.36 13.44
CA TYR A 11 8.86 9.61 12.02
C TYR A 11 7.86 8.77 11.22
N LEU A 12 7.29 9.35 10.17
CA LEU A 12 6.46 8.65 9.22
C LEU A 12 6.61 9.28 7.82
N LYS A 13 6.95 8.44 6.84
CA LYS A 13 7.03 8.79 5.43
C LYS A 13 5.94 8.06 4.66
N VAL A 14 5.13 8.81 3.92
CA VAL A 14 4.04 8.28 3.12
C VAL A 14 4.05 8.84 1.71
N GLN A 15 3.41 8.14 0.77
CA GLN A 15 3.23 8.61 -0.59
C GLN A 15 1.75 8.63 -1.00
N SER A 16 1.42 9.61 -1.83
CA SER A 16 0.13 9.76 -2.49
C SER A 16 0.30 9.72 -4.00
N VAL A 17 -0.50 8.89 -4.67
CA VAL A 17 -0.50 8.78 -6.13
C VAL A 17 -1.61 9.69 -6.69
N PRO A 18 -1.28 10.65 -7.58
CA PRO A 18 -2.27 11.56 -8.12
C PRO A 18 -3.30 10.84 -8.98
N LYS A 19 -4.51 11.39 -9.03
CA LYS A 19 -5.57 10.93 -9.93
C LYS A 19 -5.07 10.91 -11.38
N GLN A 20 -5.27 9.79 -12.06
CA GLN A 20 -5.03 9.69 -13.49
C GLN A 20 -6.30 9.93 -14.29
N GLU A 21 -6.13 10.44 -15.51
CA GLU A 21 -7.19 10.59 -16.51
C GLU A 21 -6.91 9.64 -17.69
N LEU A 22 -7.95 9.33 -18.47
CA LEU A 22 -7.80 8.51 -19.67
C LEU A 22 -6.92 9.23 -20.72
N PRO A 23 -6.05 8.50 -21.45
CA PRO A 23 -5.75 7.08 -21.30
C PRO A 23 -4.84 6.80 -20.09
N TYR A 24 -5.21 5.81 -19.27
CA TYR A 24 -4.43 5.44 -18.09
C TYR A 24 -3.04 4.93 -18.46
N ARG A 25 -2.06 5.33 -17.66
CA ARG A 25 -0.66 4.89 -17.82
C ARG A 25 -0.40 3.70 -16.89
N LYS A 26 0.67 2.95 -17.14
CA LYS A 26 1.18 1.97 -16.16
C LYS A 26 1.44 2.68 -14.82
N LEU A 27 1.14 2.00 -13.72
CA LEU A 27 1.27 2.57 -12.38
C LEU A 27 2.69 3.04 -12.08
N ALA A 28 3.73 2.29 -12.49
CA ALA A 28 5.14 2.69 -12.41
C ALA A 28 5.44 4.06 -13.06
N ASN A 29 4.70 4.43 -14.11
CA ASN A 29 4.83 5.76 -14.74
C ASN A 29 3.96 6.82 -14.06
N GLY A 30 2.92 6.38 -13.32
CA GLY A 30 2.04 7.25 -12.55
C GLY A 30 2.66 7.71 -11.24
N VAL A 31 3.36 6.81 -10.56
CA VAL A 31 4.08 7.09 -9.30
C VAL A 31 5.28 8.01 -9.48
N ALA A 32 5.79 8.17 -10.71
CA ALA A 32 6.86 9.15 -10.99
C ALA A 32 6.49 10.59 -10.59
N ASN A 33 5.19 10.92 -10.54
CA ASN A 33 4.66 12.20 -10.09
C ASN A 33 3.98 12.11 -8.72
N GLN A 34 4.33 11.10 -7.91
CA GLN A 34 3.76 10.96 -6.58
C GLN A 34 4.21 12.09 -5.65
N THR A 35 3.36 12.40 -4.68
CA THR A 35 3.72 13.32 -3.60
C THR A 35 4.17 12.50 -2.41
N VAL A 36 5.37 12.77 -1.92
CA VAL A 36 5.87 12.19 -0.67
C VAL A 36 5.65 13.19 0.45
N PHE A 37 5.10 12.71 1.56
CA PHE A 37 4.89 13.49 2.77
C PHE A 37 5.68 12.86 3.91
N GLU A 38 6.30 13.72 4.71
CA GLU A 38 7.02 13.31 5.92
C GLU A 38 6.36 14.00 7.12
N PHE A 39 6.10 13.21 8.15
CA PHE A 39 5.51 13.65 9.41
C PHE A 39 6.46 13.33 10.55
N GLU A 40 6.61 14.28 11.46
CA GLU A 40 7.33 14.09 12.71
C GLU A 40 6.33 14.11 13.87
N ASN A 41 6.56 13.24 14.87
CA ASN A 41 5.79 13.19 16.12
C ASN A 41 4.26 13.12 15.89
N VAL A 42 3.83 12.14 15.09
CA VAL A 42 2.43 12.00 14.66
C VAL A 42 1.72 10.85 15.39
N SER A 43 0.56 11.13 15.97
CA SER A 43 -0.37 10.10 16.47
C SER A 43 -1.25 9.61 15.32
N CYS A 44 -1.28 8.30 15.08
CA CYS A 44 -2.04 7.73 13.97
C CYS A 44 -2.35 6.24 14.11
N THR A 45 -3.00 5.70 13.07
CA THR A 45 -3.20 4.25 12.90
C THR A 45 -2.63 3.81 11.56
N LEU A 46 -1.79 2.78 11.56
CA LEU A 46 -1.40 2.04 10.37
C LEU A 46 -2.26 0.78 10.26
N VAL A 47 -2.70 0.45 9.04
CA VAL A 47 -3.43 -0.77 8.72
C VAL A 47 -2.87 -1.40 7.46
N GLY A 48 -2.85 -2.73 7.40
CA GLY A 48 -2.46 -3.42 6.18
C GLY A 48 -2.21 -4.89 6.39
N PHE A 49 -1.39 -5.46 5.51
CA PHE A 49 -1.22 -6.90 5.41
C PHE A 49 0.25 -7.26 5.28
N ARG A 50 0.57 -8.47 5.74
CA ARG A 50 1.76 -9.20 5.28
C ARG A 50 1.34 -10.39 4.44
N THR A 51 1.87 -10.47 3.22
CA THR A 51 1.65 -11.58 2.29
C THR A 51 2.95 -12.31 1.97
N SER A 52 2.84 -13.55 1.47
CA SER A 52 3.98 -14.40 1.12
C SER A 52 4.37 -14.23 -0.35
N ASP A 53 5.63 -14.48 -0.69
CA ASP A 53 6.16 -14.29 -2.05
C ASP A 53 5.41 -15.06 -3.14
N TYR A 54 4.75 -16.18 -2.80
CA TYR A 54 3.98 -16.96 -3.79
C TYR A 54 2.73 -16.22 -4.31
N VAL A 55 2.28 -15.13 -3.67
CA VAL A 55 1.19 -14.29 -4.19
C VAL A 55 1.67 -13.14 -5.06
N THR A 56 2.93 -13.14 -5.50
CA THR A 56 3.46 -12.17 -6.47
C THR A 56 2.57 -12.11 -7.71
N GLY A 57 2.23 -10.89 -8.16
CA GLY A 57 1.33 -10.66 -9.30
C GLY A 57 -0.16 -10.71 -8.95
N ILE A 58 -0.50 -11.20 -7.76
CA ILE A 58 -1.84 -11.17 -7.17
C ILE A 58 -1.93 -10.07 -6.09
N ASN A 59 -0.90 -9.93 -5.27
CA ASN A 59 -0.77 -8.94 -4.21
C ASN A 59 0.71 -8.53 -4.03
N VAL A 60 0.99 -7.61 -3.12
CA VAL A 60 2.33 -7.12 -2.80
C VAL A 60 2.97 -8.01 -1.74
N PRO A 61 4.06 -8.76 -2.06
CA PRO A 61 4.79 -9.58 -1.09
C PRO A 61 5.40 -8.75 0.04
N GLY A 62 5.51 -9.34 1.23
CA GLY A 62 6.03 -8.63 2.39
C GLY A 62 4.95 -7.75 3.02
N TYR A 63 5.36 -6.62 3.61
CA TYR A 63 4.47 -5.69 4.30
C TYR A 63 3.94 -4.63 3.34
N HIS A 64 2.63 -4.41 3.36
CA HIS A 64 1.96 -3.31 2.67
C HIS A 64 1.05 -2.64 3.69
N LEU A 65 1.39 -1.41 4.07
CA LEU A 65 0.71 -0.64 5.12
C LEU A 65 0.23 0.70 4.59
N HIS A 66 -0.94 1.12 5.05
CA HIS A 66 -1.50 2.44 4.82
C HIS A 66 -1.68 3.14 6.17
N PHE A 67 -1.53 4.46 6.16
CA PHE A 67 -1.65 5.34 7.31
C PHE A 67 -3.02 6.02 7.30
N ILE A 68 -3.55 6.34 8.49
CA ILE A 68 -4.61 7.34 8.66
C ILE A 68 -4.38 8.14 9.94
N ASN A 69 -4.46 9.47 9.85
CA ASN A 69 -4.31 10.33 11.01
C ASN A 69 -5.54 10.28 11.95
N GLU A 70 -5.41 10.73 13.20
CA GLU A 70 -6.51 10.67 14.17
C GLU A 70 -7.74 11.49 13.76
N LYS A 71 -7.53 12.59 13.04
CA LYS A 71 -8.59 13.44 12.50
C LYS A 71 -9.33 12.82 11.33
N ARG A 72 -8.83 11.70 10.79
CA ARG A 72 -9.32 11.01 9.59
C ARG A 72 -9.44 11.95 8.37
N SER A 73 -8.53 12.90 8.28
CA SER A 73 -8.46 13.89 7.20
C SER A 73 -7.41 13.55 6.15
N THR A 74 -6.51 12.62 6.46
CA THR A 74 -5.36 12.28 5.63
C THR A 74 -5.05 10.80 5.82
N ASP A 75 -5.00 10.08 4.70
CA ASP A 75 -4.63 8.69 4.58
C ASP A 75 -3.74 8.51 3.36
N GLU A 76 -2.68 7.71 3.47
CA GLU A 76 -1.69 7.54 2.41
C GLU A 76 -0.94 6.19 2.54
N HIS A 77 -0.24 5.78 1.48
CA HIS A 77 0.58 4.57 1.47
C HIS A 77 1.88 4.77 2.26
N VAL A 78 2.24 3.84 3.16
CA VAL A 78 3.40 3.98 4.05
C VAL A 78 4.67 3.47 3.38
N LEU A 79 5.70 4.31 3.33
CA LEU A 79 7.03 3.96 2.86
C LEU A 79 7.98 3.61 4.02
N GLU A 80 7.94 4.41 5.09
CA GLU A 80 8.85 4.26 6.23
C GLU A 80 8.18 4.80 7.50
N PHE A 81 8.48 4.21 8.65
CA PHE A 81 8.02 4.72 9.93
C PHE A 81 8.94 4.33 11.09
N GLU A 82 8.93 5.16 12.13
CA GLU A 82 9.51 4.87 13.44
C GLU A 82 8.42 4.99 14.50
N LEU A 83 8.13 3.88 15.20
CA LEU A 83 7.13 3.83 16.26
C LEU A 83 7.80 4.12 17.61
N GLU A 84 7.33 5.13 18.32
CA GLU A 84 7.80 5.45 19.66
C GLU A 84 7.05 4.60 20.71
N ASN A 85 5.72 4.59 20.64
CA ASN A 85 4.87 3.80 21.52
C ASN A 85 3.51 3.53 20.86
N GLY A 86 2.93 2.36 21.13
CA GLY A 86 1.65 1.99 20.53
C GLY A 86 1.20 0.58 20.88
N THR A 87 0.06 0.20 20.29
CA THR A 87 -0.51 -1.14 20.38
C THR A 87 -0.64 -1.72 18.98
N THR A 88 -0.16 -2.95 18.82
CA THR A 88 -0.30 -3.73 17.58
C THR A 88 -1.32 -4.84 17.79
N ALA A 89 -2.33 -4.88 16.91
CA ALA A 89 -3.24 -6.00 16.76
C ALA A 89 -2.90 -6.78 15.48
N LEU A 90 -2.95 -8.10 15.58
CA LEU A 90 -2.63 -9.03 14.50
C LEU A 90 -3.82 -9.97 14.28
N ASP A 91 -4.10 -10.27 13.01
CA ASP A 91 -5.02 -11.35 12.64
C ASP A 91 -4.31 -12.35 11.72
N SER A 92 -4.36 -13.62 12.11
CA SER A 92 -3.80 -14.72 11.33
C SER A 92 -4.87 -15.25 10.38
N THR A 93 -4.82 -14.77 9.14
CA THR A 93 -5.81 -15.09 8.12
C THR A 93 -5.21 -16.10 7.12
N PRO A 94 -5.60 -17.38 7.18
CA PRO A 94 -5.05 -18.43 6.32
C PRO A 94 -5.67 -18.48 4.92
N SER A 95 -6.74 -17.73 4.69
CA SER A 95 -7.52 -17.76 3.45
C SER A 95 -7.71 -16.36 2.88
N PHE A 96 -7.75 -16.25 1.56
CA PHE A 96 -8.19 -15.04 0.87
C PHE A 96 -9.20 -15.41 -0.21
N PHE A 97 -10.03 -14.43 -0.58
CA PHE A 97 -10.99 -14.55 -1.66
C PHE A 97 -10.63 -13.53 -2.74
N MET A 98 -10.71 -13.94 -4.00
CA MET A 98 -10.42 -13.08 -5.14
C MET A 98 -11.63 -13.04 -6.05
N GLU A 99 -12.09 -11.82 -6.35
CA GLU A 99 -13.07 -11.56 -7.40
C GLU A 99 -12.37 -10.93 -8.61
N PHE A 100 -12.63 -11.49 -9.79
CA PHE A 100 -12.06 -10.96 -11.03
C PHE A 100 -12.92 -9.80 -11.58
N PRO A 101 -12.30 -8.70 -12.02
CA PRO A 101 -13.00 -7.65 -12.73
C PRO A 101 -13.66 -8.18 -14.02
N LYS A 102 -14.91 -7.77 -14.26
CA LYS A 102 -15.68 -8.15 -15.47
C LYS A 102 -15.54 -7.15 -16.62
N SER A 103 -14.69 -6.13 -16.45
CA SER A 103 -14.57 -5.04 -17.42
C SER A 103 -13.81 -5.49 -18.67
N TYR A 104 -14.19 -4.93 -19.82
CA TYR A 104 -13.52 -5.20 -21.09
C TYR A 104 -12.03 -4.85 -21.04
N SER A 105 -11.68 -3.75 -20.36
CA SER A 105 -10.28 -3.34 -20.18
C SER A 105 -9.45 -4.40 -19.46
N PHE A 106 -10.02 -5.12 -18.48
CA PHE A 106 -9.33 -6.19 -17.78
C PHE A 106 -9.12 -7.43 -18.67
N THR A 107 -10.12 -7.80 -19.48
CA THR A 107 -10.02 -8.96 -20.38
C THR A 107 -8.95 -8.83 -21.48
N LYS A 108 -8.47 -7.61 -21.73
CA LYS A 108 -7.44 -7.31 -22.75
C LYS A 108 -6.04 -7.16 -22.18
N VAL A 109 -5.89 -7.17 -20.86
CA VAL A 109 -4.61 -6.87 -20.23
C VAL A 109 -3.77 -8.16 -20.13
N GLU A 110 -2.51 -8.05 -20.52
CA GLU A 110 -1.55 -9.17 -20.44
C GLU A 110 -0.94 -9.21 -19.03
N LEU A 111 -1.39 -10.14 -18.18
CA LEU A 111 -0.98 -10.26 -16.77
C LEU A 111 0.14 -11.28 -16.52
N GLY A 112 0.54 -12.07 -17.53
CA GLY A 112 1.57 -13.11 -17.39
C GLY A 112 3.01 -12.61 -17.44
N GLN A 113 3.24 -11.30 -17.46
CA GLN A 113 4.56 -10.68 -17.52
C GLN A 113 5.21 -10.67 -16.13
N ASP A 114 6.54 -10.78 -16.07
CA ASP A 114 7.26 -10.51 -14.82
C ASP A 114 7.31 -9.00 -14.58
N LEU A 115 6.57 -8.54 -13.56
CA LEU A 115 6.43 -7.13 -13.20
C LEU A 115 6.97 -6.84 -11.79
N LYS A 116 7.87 -7.70 -11.28
CA LYS A 116 8.42 -7.54 -9.92
C LYS A 116 9.11 -6.21 -9.71
N ILE A 117 9.92 -5.77 -10.68
CA ILE A 117 10.66 -4.51 -10.59
C ILE A 117 9.70 -3.32 -10.58
N GLU A 118 8.68 -3.33 -11.44
CA GLU A 118 7.67 -2.30 -11.49
C GLU A 118 6.85 -2.23 -10.21
N MET A 119 6.51 -3.38 -9.62
CA MET A 119 5.80 -3.44 -8.33
C MET A 119 6.66 -2.85 -7.21
N GLU A 120 7.95 -3.21 -7.14
CA GLU A 120 8.85 -2.61 -6.13
C GLU A 120 8.99 -1.10 -6.31
N THR A 121 9.03 -0.61 -7.54
CA THR A 121 9.09 0.83 -7.84
C THR A 121 7.83 1.59 -7.42
N VAL A 122 6.69 0.90 -7.35
CA VAL A 122 5.40 1.50 -7.01
C VAL A 122 5.15 1.50 -5.51
N GLU A 123 5.63 0.47 -4.80
CA GLU A 123 5.27 0.19 -3.40
C GLU A 123 6.41 0.52 -2.40
N LYS A 124 7.55 1.03 -2.86
CA LYS A 124 8.73 1.38 -2.05
C LYS A 124 9.39 2.65 -2.58
#